data_AF-A0AAW5MUN1-F1
#
_entry.id   AF-A0AAW5MUN1-F1
#
_cell.length_a   1.000
_cell.length_b   1.000
_cell.length_c   1.000
_cell.angle_alpha   90.00
_cell.angle_beta   90.00
_cell.angle_gamma   90.00
#
_symmetry.space_group_name_H-M   'P 1'
#
loop_
_entity.id
_entity.type
_entity.pdbx_description
1 polymer ?
#
loop_
_entity_poly.entity_id
_entity_poly.type
_entity_poly.pdbx_seq_one_letter_code
_entity_poly.pdbx_strand_id
1 'polypeptide(L)'
;WLTFFTFAAAVALALPAKANTWPLPPAGSRLVGENKFHVVENDGGSLEAIAKKYNVGFLALLQANPGVDPYVPRAGSVLTIPL
;
A
#
# COMPACT_ATOMS: atom_id res chain seq x y z
N TRP A 1 -6.84 -6.73 39.42
CA TRP A 1 -5.37 -6.61 39.31
C TRP A 1 -4.90 -7.08 37.93
N LEU A 2 -5.00 -8.37 37.60
CA LEU A 2 -4.51 -8.92 36.31
C LEU A 2 -5.03 -8.18 35.07
N THR A 3 -6.33 -7.86 35.03
CA THR A 3 -6.96 -7.09 33.94
C THR A 3 -6.37 -5.70 33.72
N PHE A 4 -5.93 -5.04 34.80
CA PHE A 4 -5.30 -3.73 34.72
C PHE A 4 -3.91 -3.81 34.10
N PHE A 5 -3.12 -4.83 34.48
CA PHE A 5 -1.80 -5.07 33.88
C PHE A 5 -1.91 -5.49 32.41
N THR A 6 -2.88 -6.32 32.05
CA THR A 6 -3.11 -6.68 30.64
C THR A 6 -3.52 -5.49 29.79
N PHE A 7 -4.37 -4.59 30.32
CA PHE A 7 -4.75 -3.38 29.61
C PHE A 7 -3.59 -2.41 29.44
N ALA A 8 -2.82 -2.14 30.51
CA ALA A 8 -1.65 -1.27 30.45
C ALA A 8 -0.58 -1.81 29.48
N ALA A 9 -0.35 -3.12 29.48
CA ALA A 9 0.56 -3.77 28.52
C ALA A 9 0.07 -3.64 27.08
N ALA A 10 -1.24 -3.82 26.83
CA ALA A 10 -1.81 -3.67 25.49
C ALA A 10 -1.67 -2.22 24.97
N VAL A 11 -1.89 -1.22 25.83
CA VAL A 11 -1.70 0.20 25.48
C VAL A 11 -0.22 0.50 25.21
N ALA A 12 0.70 -0.01 26.03
CA ALA A 12 2.13 0.20 25.84
C ALA A 12 2.69 -0.46 24.57
N LEU A 13 2.05 -1.54 24.09
CA LEU A 13 2.42 -2.28 22.88
C LEU A 13 1.65 -1.83 21.63
N ALA A 14 0.76 -0.83 21.74
CA ALA A 14 0.02 -0.32 20.59
C ALA A 14 0.96 0.39 19.61
N LEU A 15 1.05 -0.12 18.38
CA LEU A 15 1.82 0.50 17.31
C LEU A 15 1.01 1.62 16.63
N PRO A 16 1.65 2.74 16.23
CA PRO A 16 0.97 3.77 15.46
C PRO A 16 0.56 3.25 14.08
N ALA A 17 -0.65 3.62 13.64
CA ALA A 17 -1.07 3.40 12.26
C ALA A 17 -0.35 4.38 11.33
N LYS A 18 0.05 3.90 10.14
CA LYS A 18 0.64 4.74 9.09
C LYS A 18 -0.28 4.76 7.87
N ALA A 19 -0.41 5.93 7.27
CA ALA A 19 -1.16 6.15 6.04
C ALA A 19 -0.32 6.97 5.06
N ASN A 20 -0.69 6.90 3.78
CA ASN A 20 -0.10 7.79 2.76
C ASN A 20 -0.54 9.22 3.04
N THR A 21 0.39 10.18 2.96
CA THR A 21 0.14 11.59 3.19
C THR A 21 0.57 12.41 1.98
N TRP A 22 -0.22 13.41 1.64
CA TRP A 22 0.03 14.28 0.49
C TRP A 22 0.07 15.74 0.94
N PRO A 23 1.01 16.56 0.40
CA PRO A 23 1.01 17.99 0.66
C PRO A 23 -0.26 18.63 0.10
N LEU A 24 -0.67 19.74 0.72
CA LEU A 24 -1.80 20.51 0.23
C LEU A 24 -1.48 21.05 -1.19
N PRO A 25 -2.35 20.82 -2.19
CA PRO A 25 -2.10 21.31 -3.54
C PRO A 25 -2.26 22.85 -3.61
N PRO A 26 -1.69 23.50 -4.65
CA PRO A 26 -1.87 24.94 -4.87
C PRO A 26 -3.34 25.35 -4.97
N ALA A 27 -3.63 26.62 -4.68
CA ALA A 27 -5.00 27.15 -4.77
C ALA A 27 -5.62 26.88 -6.14
N GLY A 28 -6.82 26.31 -6.16
CA GLY A 28 -7.53 25.93 -7.39
C GLY A 28 -7.16 24.54 -7.95
N SER A 29 -6.17 23.85 -7.40
CA SER A 29 -5.82 22.48 -7.78
C SER A 29 -6.42 21.44 -6.81
N ARG A 30 -6.75 20.27 -7.35
CA ARG A 30 -7.19 19.08 -6.59
C ARG A 30 -6.31 17.85 -6.85
N LEU A 31 -5.28 18.01 -7.69
CA LEU A 31 -4.37 16.93 -8.04
C LEU A 31 -3.32 16.78 -6.93
N VAL A 32 -3.20 15.57 -6.40
CA VAL A 32 -2.22 15.15 -5.40
C VAL A 32 -1.69 13.77 -5.81
N GLY A 33 -0.62 13.32 -5.15
CA GLY A 33 -0.05 12.01 -5.41
C GLY A 33 0.90 11.98 -6.60
N GLU A 34 1.41 10.78 -6.90
CA GLU A 34 2.28 10.52 -8.04
C GLU A 34 2.27 9.03 -8.41
N ASN A 35 2.48 8.73 -9.68
CA ASN A 35 2.71 7.35 -10.09
C ASN A 35 4.12 6.92 -9.70
N LYS A 36 4.24 5.75 -9.06
CA LYS A 36 5.53 5.07 -8.87
C LYS A 36 5.61 3.81 -9.72
N PHE A 37 6.83 3.37 -9.97
CA PHE A 37 7.08 2.14 -10.71
C PHE A 37 7.69 1.10 -9.78
N HIS A 38 7.13 -0.11 -9.82
CA HIS A 38 7.60 -1.25 -9.04
C HIS A 38 8.01 -2.38 -9.97
N VAL A 39 9.23 -2.86 -9.84
CA VAL A 39 9.69 -4.06 -10.57
C VAL A 39 9.29 -5.29 -9.75
N VAL A 40 8.54 -6.19 -10.37
CA VAL A 40 8.11 -7.45 -9.74
C VAL A 40 9.33 -8.33 -9.48
N GLU A 41 9.51 -8.72 -8.22
CA GLU A 41 10.60 -9.59 -7.77
C GLU A 41 10.41 -11.03 -8.31
N ASN A 42 11.41 -11.92 -8.19
CA ASN A 42 11.33 -13.28 -8.75
C ASN A 42 10.28 -14.16 -8.07
N ASP A 43 10.04 -13.95 -6.79
CA ASP A 43 8.94 -14.52 -6.02
C ASP A 43 7.69 -13.62 -6.03
N GLY A 44 7.81 -12.40 -6.58
CA GLY A 44 6.80 -11.49 -7.12
C GLY A 44 5.71 -10.97 -6.19
N GLY A 45 5.21 -11.81 -5.28
CA GLY A 45 3.97 -11.63 -4.56
C GLY A 45 2.76 -11.55 -5.49
N SER A 46 1.56 -11.73 -4.93
CA SER A 46 0.34 -11.37 -5.65
C SER A 46 0.23 -9.84 -5.78
N LEU A 47 -0.62 -9.36 -6.69
CA LEU A 47 -0.99 -7.94 -6.73
C LEU A 47 -1.57 -7.47 -5.38
N GLU A 48 -2.23 -8.34 -4.62
CA GLU A 48 -2.71 -8.02 -3.27
C GLU A 48 -1.57 -7.74 -2.29
N ALA A 49 -0.52 -8.57 -2.30
CA ALA A 49 0.65 -8.37 -1.44
C ALA A 49 1.39 -7.06 -1.79
N ILE A 50 1.54 -6.77 -3.09
CA ILE A 50 2.11 -5.52 -3.57
C ILE A 50 1.23 -4.33 -3.18
N ALA A 51 -0.10 -4.44 -3.33
CA ALA A 51 -1.04 -3.39 -2.95
C ALA A 51 -0.94 -3.05 -1.45
N LYS A 52 -0.82 -4.06 -0.58
CA LYS A 52 -0.59 -3.88 0.86
C LYS A 52 0.73 -3.16 1.14
N LYS A 53 1.83 -3.51 0.43
CA LYS A 53 3.14 -2.87 0.58
C LYS A 53 3.09 -1.37 0.32
N TYR A 54 2.28 -0.95 -0.66
CA TYR A 54 2.13 0.46 -1.05
C TYR A 54 0.93 1.17 -0.40
N ASN A 55 0.17 0.47 0.44
CA ASN A 55 -1.07 0.97 1.03
C ASN A 55 -2.05 1.51 -0.04
N VAL A 56 -2.20 0.77 -1.14
CA VAL A 56 -3.14 1.05 -2.23
C VAL A 56 -4.21 -0.03 -2.31
N GLY A 57 -5.38 0.30 -2.86
CA GLY A 57 -6.45 -0.67 -3.05
C GLY A 57 -6.09 -1.69 -4.13
N PHE A 58 -6.41 -2.98 -3.90
CA PHE A 58 -6.19 -4.04 -4.87
C PHE A 58 -6.81 -3.73 -6.25
N LEU A 59 -8.06 -3.27 -6.27
CA LEU A 59 -8.74 -2.93 -7.53
C LEU A 59 -8.11 -1.72 -8.22
N ALA A 60 -7.65 -0.72 -7.46
CA ALA A 60 -6.96 0.44 -8.04
C ALA A 60 -5.65 0.01 -8.71
N LEU A 61 -4.88 -0.88 -8.06
CA LEU A 61 -3.65 -1.43 -8.62
C LEU A 61 -3.93 -2.31 -9.86
N LEU A 62 -4.99 -3.13 -9.83
CA LEU A 62 -5.40 -3.95 -10.96
C LEU A 62 -5.82 -3.09 -12.16
N GLN A 63 -6.59 -2.03 -11.93
CA GLN A 63 -7.03 -1.09 -12.97
C GLN A 63 -5.86 -0.30 -13.57
N ALA A 64 -4.87 0.06 -12.75
CA ALA A 64 -3.66 0.73 -13.21
C ALA A 64 -2.74 -0.17 -14.06
N ASN A 65 -2.91 -1.51 -13.99
CA ASN A 65 -2.07 -2.49 -14.69
C ASN A 65 -2.90 -3.53 -15.47
N PRO A 66 -3.57 -3.14 -16.57
CA PRO A 66 -4.39 -4.05 -17.35
C PRO A 66 -3.59 -5.22 -17.91
N GLY A 67 -4.15 -6.43 -17.84
CA GLY A 67 -3.55 -7.65 -18.40
C GLY A 67 -2.46 -8.29 -17.54
N VAL A 68 -2.15 -7.74 -16.36
CA VAL A 68 -1.28 -8.38 -15.38
C VAL A 68 -2.04 -9.47 -14.63
N ASP A 69 -1.40 -10.63 -14.46
CA ASP A 69 -1.94 -11.72 -13.62
C ASP A 69 -2.01 -11.27 -12.15
N PRO A 70 -3.19 -11.29 -11.51
CA PRO A 70 -3.33 -10.81 -10.14
C PRO A 70 -2.70 -11.70 -9.07
N TYR A 71 -2.48 -12.97 -9.36
CA TYR A 71 -1.98 -13.96 -8.42
C TYR A 71 -0.48 -14.17 -8.58
N VAL A 72 0.01 -14.20 -9.81
CA VAL A 72 1.42 -14.44 -10.13
C VAL A 72 1.88 -13.48 -11.24
N PRO A 73 2.05 -12.17 -10.94
CA PRO A 73 2.58 -11.22 -11.89
C PRO A 73 3.97 -11.64 -12.37
N ARG A 74 4.28 -11.37 -13.64
CA ARG A 74 5.53 -11.80 -14.28
C ARG A 74 6.74 -11.13 -13.60
N ALA A 75 7.69 -11.93 -13.11
CA ALA A 75 8.95 -11.42 -12.59
C ALA A 75 9.68 -10.52 -13.59
N GLY A 76 10.29 -9.44 -13.11
CA GLY A 76 10.97 -8.43 -13.92
C GLY A 76 10.03 -7.49 -14.69
N SER A 77 8.71 -7.70 -14.65
CA SER A 77 7.76 -6.72 -15.20
C SER A 77 7.65 -5.49 -14.30
N VAL A 78 7.22 -4.37 -14.90
CA VAL A 78 7.05 -3.10 -14.19
C VAL A 78 5.57 -2.84 -13.99
N LEU A 79 5.19 -2.59 -12.74
CA LEU A 79 3.84 -2.16 -12.35
C LEU A 79 3.82 -0.66 -12.09
N THR A 80 2.74 -0.01 -12.52
CA THR A 80 2.39 1.35 -12.14
C THR A 80 1.64 1.30 -10.82
N ILE A 81 2.15 2.00 -9.80
CA ILE A 81 1.55 2.14 -8.48
C ILE A 81 0.87 3.52 -8.41
N PRO A 82 -0.48 3.58 -8.31
CA PRO A 82 -1.21 4.84 -8.25
C PRO A 82 -1.27 5.35 -6.79
N LEU A 83 -0.27 6.13 -6.38
CA LEU A 83 -0.21 6.71 -5.02
C LEU A 83 -0.93 8.06 -4.95
#